data_AF-A0A442T545-F1
#
_entry.id   AF-A0A442T545-F1
#
_cell.length_a   1.000
_cell.length_b   1.000
_cell.length_c   1.000
_cell.angle_alpha   90.00
_cell.angle_beta   90.00
_cell.angle_gamma   90.00
#
_symmetry.space_group_name_H-M   'P 1'
#
loop_
_entity.id
_entity.type
_entity.pdbx_description
1 polymer ?
#
loop_
_entity_poly.entity_id
_entity_poly.type
_entity_poly.pdbx_seq_one_letter_code
_entity_poly.pdbx_strand_id
1 'polypeptide(L)'
;MEEARRQTQRQLDMIDRQIIRRMTAIIPQIKPQRTGDRRLKAADARTFLERYRSNLAAITQERQHEIDALSRKVARQDAAIEALRDRIPPDLLRA
;
A
#
# COMPACT_ATOMS: atom_id res chain seq x y z
N MET A 1 2.43 1.04 24.20
CA MET A 1 1.48 1.52 23.17
C MET A 1 2.16 1.81 21.83
N GLU A 2 3.29 2.53 21.81
CA GLU A 2 4.01 2.82 20.56
C GLU A 2 4.51 1.58 19.81
N GLU A 3 4.95 0.54 20.52
CA GLU A 3 5.36 -0.72 19.88
C GLU A 3 4.20 -1.41 19.15
N ALA A 4 3.00 -1.43 19.76
CA ALA A 4 1.80 -1.96 19.12
C ALA A 4 1.41 -1.15 17.87
N ARG A 5 1.65 0.16 17.89
CA ARG A 5 1.51 1.04 16.73
C ARG A 5 2.53 0.71 15.64
N ARG A 6 3.81 0.57 16.00
CA ARG A 6 4.88 0.14 15.08
C ARG A 6 4.59 -1.22 14.46
N GLN A 7 4.05 -2.17 15.24
CA GLN A 7 3.65 -3.48 14.73
C GLN A 7 2.50 -3.39 13.73
N THR A 8 1.47 -2.60 14.03
CA THR A 8 0.32 -2.40 13.12
C THR A 8 0.77 -1.71 11.81
N GLN A 9 1.69 -0.74 11.90
CA GLN A 9 2.29 -0.13 10.73
C GLN A 9 3.09 -1.13 9.88
N ARG A 10 3.92 -1.97 10.52
CA ARG A 10 4.64 -3.04 9.80
C ARG A 10 3.71 -4.00 9.07
N GLN A 11 2.51 -4.24 9.60
CA GLN A 11 1.50 -5.06 8.92
C GLN A 11 1.01 -4.39 7.64
N LEU A 12 0.72 -3.08 7.67
CA LEU A 12 0.40 -2.31 6.47
C LEU A 12 1.55 -2.36 5.45
N ASP A 13 2.79 -2.14 5.90
CA ASP A 13 3.96 -2.17 5.01
C ASP A 13 4.16 -3.56 4.37
N MET A 14 3.83 -4.64 5.08
CA MET A 14 3.86 -6.00 4.53
C MET A 14 2.79 -6.22 3.46
N ILE A 15 1.58 -5.67 3.66
CA ILE A 15 0.51 -5.73 2.65
C ILE A 15 0.95 -4.99 1.38
N ASP A 16 1.50 -3.79 1.52
CA ASP A 16 1.98 -3.00 0.37
C ASP A 16 3.06 -3.76 -0.41
N ARG A 17 4.01 -4.39 0.30
CA ARG A 17 5.04 -5.24 -0.33
C ARG A 17 4.42 -6.45 -1.05
N GLN A 18 3.39 -7.06 -0.50
CA GLN A 18 2.68 -8.17 -1.15
C GLN A 18 1.96 -7.71 -2.43
N ILE A 19 1.32 -6.54 -2.41
CA ILE A 19 0.68 -5.94 -3.58
C ILE A 19 1.72 -5.70 -4.68
N ILE A 20 2.84 -5.04 -4.34
CA ILE A 20 3.93 -4.75 -5.30
C ILE A 20 4.52 -6.05 -5.85
N ARG A 21 4.77 -7.04 -5.00
CA ARG A 21 5.33 -8.34 -5.41
C ARG A 21 4.39 -9.07 -6.37
N ARG A 22 3.10 -9.13 -6.06
CA ARG A 22 2.09 -9.76 -6.94
C ARG A 22 1.97 -9.01 -8.26
N MET A 23 1.99 -7.68 -8.24
CA MET A 23 1.97 -6.87 -9.45
C MET A 23 3.20 -7.15 -10.33
N THR A 24 4.39 -7.24 -9.73
CA THR A 24 5.65 -7.52 -10.43
C THR A 24 5.62 -8.89 -11.13
N ALA A 25 4.99 -9.89 -10.52
CA ALA A 25 4.82 -11.22 -11.11
C ALA A 25 3.88 -11.23 -12.33
N ILE A 26 2.94 -10.28 -12.43
CA ILE A 26 1.97 -10.17 -13.52
C ILE A 26 2.55 -9.42 -14.73
N ILE A 27 3.48 -8.47 -14.52
CA ILE A 27 4.04 -7.61 -15.59
C ILE A 27 4.49 -8.39 -16.84
N PRO A 28 5.23 -9.51 -16.74
CA PRO A 28 5.65 -10.26 -17.92
C PRO A 28 4.50 -10.86 -18.73
N GLN A 29 3.38 -11.21 -18.07
CA GLN A 29 2.21 -11.84 -18.72
C GLN A 29 1.36 -10.83 -19.49
N ILE A 30 1.35 -9.58 -19.03
CA ILE A 30 0.54 -8.51 -19.65
C ILE A 30 1.33 -7.67 -20.67
N LYS A 31 2.66 -7.85 -20.75
CA LYS A 31 3.52 -7.08 -21.67
C LYS A 31 3.22 -7.45 -23.13
N PRO A 32 2.96 -6.47 -24.01
CA PRO A 32 2.69 -6.73 -25.41
C PRO A 32 3.92 -7.34 -26.12
N GLN A 33 3.70 -8.40 -26.92
CA GLN A 33 4.74 -8.94 -27.80
C GLN A 33 5.05 -7.91 -28.89
N ARG A 34 6.33 -7.61 -29.08
CA ARG A 34 6.81 -6.59 -30.03
C ARG A 34 6.43 -6.98 -31.46
N THR A 35 5.30 -6.50 -31.96
CA THR A 35 4.92 -6.56 -33.38
C THR A 35 5.37 -5.26 -34.07
N GLY A 36 5.82 -5.37 -35.31
CA GLY A 36 6.72 -4.40 -35.97
C GLY A 36 6.16 -2.99 -36.20
N ASP A 37 4.84 -2.78 -36.14
CA ASP A 37 4.19 -1.54 -36.57
C ASP A 37 4.13 -0.46 -35.46
N ARG A 38 4.46 0.79 -35.81
CA ARG A 38 4.50 1.95 -34.90
C ARG A 38 3.12 2.39 -34.40
N ARG A 39 2.04 2.23 -35.18
CA ARG A 39 0.66 2.50 -34.73
C ARG A 39 0.17 1.43 -33.77
N LEU A 40 0.49 0.17 -34.06
CA LEU A 40 0.18 -0.97 -33.20
C LEU A 40 0.88 -0.82 -31.84
N LYS A 41 2.16 -0.39 -31.82
CA LYS A 41 2.92 -0.10 -30.59
C LYS A 41 2.26 0.92 -29.64
N ALA A 42 1.59 1.95 -30.16
CA ALA A 42 0.92 2.95 -29.32
C ALA A 42 -0.39 2.42 -28.72
N ALA A 43 -1.16 1.65 -29.51
CA ALA A 43 -2.36 0.94 -29.02
C ALA A 43 -1.99 -0.14 -27.99
N ASP A 44 -0.90 -0.87 -28.22
CA ASP A 44 -0.35 -1.87 -27.31
C ASP A 44 0.09 -1.25 -25.97
N ALA A 45 0.70 -0.06 -26.00
CA ALA A 45 1.11 0.65 -24.80
C ALA A 45 -0.08 1.13 -23.95
N ARG A 46 -1.15 1.65 -24.57
CA ARG A 46 -2.38 2.04 -23.86
C ARG A 46 -3.08 0.82 -23.26
N THR A 47 -3.25 -0.23 -24.05
CA THR A 47 -3.84 -1.50 -23.61
C THR A 47 -3.07 -2.11 -22.44
N PHE A 48 -1.73 -2.04 -22.48
CA PHE A 48 -0.87 -2.46 -21.37
C PHE A 48 -1.14 -1.65 -20.10
N LEU A 49 -1.23 -0.32 -20.19
CA LEU A 49 -1.47 0.54 -19.02
C LEU A 49 -2.86 0.32 -18.42
N GLU A 50 -3.88 0.07 -19.24
CA GLU A 50 -5.23 -0.27 -18.78
C GLU A 50 -5.24 -1.61 -18.03
N ARG A 51 -4.61 -2.65 -18.61
CA ARG A 51 -4.43 -3.94 -17.94
C ARG A 51 -3.63 -3.80 -16.66
N TYR A 52 -2.57 -2.99 -16.66
CA TYR A 52 -1.76 -2.71 -15.47
C TYR A 52 -2.62 -2.10 -14.35
N ARG A 53 -3.37 -1.03 -14.65
CA ARG A 53 -4.24 -0.34 -13.68
C ARG A 53 -5.35 -1.24 -13.17
N SER A 54 -5.99 -2.00 -14.05
CA SER A 54 -7.06 -2.93 -13.66
C SER A 54 -6.55 -4.05 -12.74
N ASN A 55 -5.38 -4.61 -13.03
CA ASN A 55 -4.78 -5.65 -12.17
C ASN A 55 -4.36 -5.08 -10.82
N LEU A 56 -3.76 -3.90 -10.79
CA LEU A 56 -3.40 -3.23 -9.54
C LEU A 56 -4.66 -2.96 -8.69
N ALA A 57 -5.72 -2.42 -9.30
CA ALA A 57 -6.97 -2.16 -8.62
C ALA A 57 -7.59 -3.44 -8.04
N ALA A 58 -7.61 -4.54 -8.80
CA ALA A 58 -8.13 -5.82 -8.31
C ALA A 58 -7.32 -6.36 -7.11
N ILE A 59 -5.99 -6.35 -7.20
CA ILE A 59 -5.11 -6.81 -6.12
C ILE A 59 -5.27 -5.93 -4.87
N THR A 60 -5.36 -4.61 -5.03
CA THR A 60 -5.61 -3.69 -3.93
C THR A 60 -7.00 -3.92 -3.32
N GLN A 61 -8.03 -4.12 -4.14
CA GLN A 61 -9.39 -4.37 -3.68
C GLN A 61 -9.51 -5.65 -2.84
N GLU A 62 -8.82 -6.73 -3.22
CA GLU A 62 -8.75 -7.96 -2.42
C GLU A 62 -8.24 -7.71 -0.99
N ARG A 63 -7.33 -6.74 -0.81
CA ARG A 63 -6.71 -6.40 0.48
C ARG A 63 -7.32 -5.16 1.15
N GLN A 64 -8.28 -4.49 0.50
CA GLN A 64 -8.77 -3.18 0.93
C GLN A 64 -9.38 -3.22 2.33
N HIS A 65 -10.17 -4.25 2.64
CA HIS A 65 -10.78 -4.41 3.95
C HIS A 65 -9.73 -4.49 5.08
N GLU A 66 -8.60 -5.17 4.84
CA GLU A 66 -7.50 -5.30 5.80
C GLU A 66 -6.73 -3.98 5.93
N ILE A 67 -6.45 -3.32 4.81
CA ILE A 67 -5.83 -1.98 4.77
C ILE A 67 -6.66 -0.99 5.57
N ASP A 68 -7.98 -0.96 5.34
CA ASP A 68 -8.89 -0.05 6.02
C ASP A 68 -8.95 -0.33 7.53
N ALA A 69 -9.01 -1.61 7.91
CA ALA A 69 -9.06 -2.01 9.32
C ALA A 69 -7.77 -1.63 10.07
N LEU A 70 -6.60 -1.91 9.48
CA LEU A 70 -5.31 -1.56 10.07
C LEU A 70 -5.07 -0.06 10.09
N SER A 71 -5.46 0.67 9.04
CA SER A 71 -5.34 2.13 8.99
C SER A 71 -6.16 2.80 10.08
N ARG A 72 -7.42 2.36 10.29
CA ARG A 72 -8.24 2.83 11.41
C ARG A 72 -7.63 2.50 12.76
N LYS A 73 -6.99 1.34 12.89
CA LYS A 73 -6.32 0.93 14.14
C LYS A 73 -5.11 1.83 14.43
N VAL A 74 -4.29 2.14 13.43
CA VAL A 74 -3.16 3.07 13.58
C VAL A 74 -3.66 4.45 14.01
N ALA A 75 -4.69 4.99 13.36
CA ALA A 75 -5.25 6.29 13.73
C ALA A 75 -5.73 6.36 15.19
N ARG A 76 -6.38 5.28 15.68
CA ARG A 76 -6.79 5.18 17.09
C ARG A 76 -5.60 5.09 18.05
N GLN A 77 -4.55 4.37 17.66
CA GLN A 77 -3.33 4.27 18.46
C GLN A 77 -2.58 5.60 18.52
N ASP A 78 -2.50 6.32 17.39
CA ASP A 78 -1.87 7.63 17.32
C ASP A 78 -2.61 8.63 18.22
N ALA A 79 -3.95 8.69 18.15
CA ALA A 79 -4.75 9.53 19.04
C ALA A 79 -4.57 9.18 20.54
N ALA A 80 -4.48 7.89 20.89
CA ALA A 80 -4.27 7.47 22.27
C ALA A 80 -2.85 7.81 22.78
N ILE A 81 -1.84 7.72 21.91
CA ILE A 81 -0.45 8.10 22.24
C ILE A 81 -0.36 9.61 22.45
N GLU A 82 -0.99 10.40 21.58
CA GLU A 82 -1.04 11.86 21.69
C GLU A 82 -1.74 12.29 22.99
N ALA A 83 -2.93 11.76 23.27
CA ALA A 83 -3.65 12.04 24.50
C ALA A 83 -2.86 11.65 25.77
N LEU A 84 -2.01 10.62 25.70
CA LEU A 84 -1.12 10.29 26.81
C LEU A 84 0.02 11.30 26.95
N ARG A 85 0.63 11.71 25.84
CA ARG A 85 1.73 12.69 25.84
C ARG A 85 1.27 14.03 26.40
N ASP A 86 0.07 14.48 26.04
CA ASP A 86 -0.51 15.74 26.56
C ASP A 86 -0.76 15.70 28.08
N ARG A 87 -0.92 14.50 28.65
CA ARG A 87 -1.13 14.31 30.10
C ARG A 87 0.17 14.23 30.89
N ILE A 88 1.32 14.04 30.25
CA ILE A 88 2.61 13.95 30.93
C ILE A 88 3.23 15.36 30.97
N PRO A 89 3.51 15.93 32.17
CA PRO A 89 4.13 17.25 32.25
C PRO A 89 5.52 17.23 31.59
N PRO A 90 5.89 18.29 30.86
CA PRO A 90 7.09 18.34 30.01
C PRO A 90 8.41 18.11 30.77
N ASP A 91 8.41 18.28 32.10
CA ASP A 91 9.59 18.07 32.96
C ASP A 91 9.97 16.59 33.14
N LEU A 92 9.04 15.65 32.92
CA LEU A 92 9.30 14.20 32.99
C LEU A 92 9.73 13.57 31.65
N LEU A 93 9.71 14.34 30.55
CA LEU A 93 10.08 13.89 29.21
C LEU A 93 11.55 14.22 28.85
N ARG A 94 12.29 14.91 29.73
CA ARG A 94 13.67 15.40 29.50
C ARG A 94 14.76 14.80 30.40
N ALA A 95 14.42 13.88 31.31
CA ALA A 95 15.38 13.14 32.15
C ALA A 95 15.61 11.74 31.58
#